data_AF-A0A9E0XD55-F1
#
_entry.id   AF-A0A9E0XD55-F1
#
_cell.length_a   1.000
_cell.length_b   1.000
_cell.length_c   1.000
_cell.angle_alpha   90.00
_cell.angle_beta   90.00
_cell.angle_gamma   90.00
#
_symmetry.space_group_name_H-M   'P 1'
#
loop_
_entity.id
_entity.type
_entity.pdbx_description
1 polymer ?
#
loop_
_entity_poly.entity_id
_entity_poly.type
_entity_poly.pdbx_seq_one_letter_code
_entity_poly.pdbx_strand_id
1 'polypeptide(L)'
;MEKRPDFLEVGRQAIAASLITFEDAQQRHRESGDWYRFLSNKLIDNVEDGKSAPFTILTFNYDRSLDFYLYTAFRHALRIDGAELGVKLSNLKIIHLHGSLCRLPWQVGEGPARDYGDTNGDALITSANNIKIIHEQNEGTEVFKQAHAALNRAARIVFLGFGFHATNVRRLLAGGWLDLKQRGMIYASSHGMIHAERQAVERTFSEKIILPEAHSDCLGILRNVPGFLS
;
A
#
# COMPACT_ATOMS: atom_id res chain seq x y z
N MET A 1 12.29 -20.86 -1.06
CA MET A 1 10.95 -21.52 -1.12
C MET A 1 10.20 -21.27 -2.43
N GLU A 2 10.50 -20.19 -3.16
CA GLU A 2 9.80 -19.71 -4.38
C GLU A 2 9.69 -20.69 -5.58
N LYS A 3 10.35 -21.86 -5.53
CA LYS A 3 10.38 -22.86 -6.63
C LYS A 3 9.87 -24.26 -6.22
N ARG A 4 9.29 -24.42 -5.03
CA ARG A 4 8.78 -25.71 -4.54
C ARG A 4 7.28 -25.62 -4.18
N PRO A 5 6.38 -26.07 -5.06
CA PRO A 5 4.93 -26.01 -4.87
C PRO A 5 4.47 -26.64 -3.53
N ASP A 6 5.15 -27.70 -3.11
CA ASP A 6 4.84 -28.47 -1.90
C ASP A 6 4.97 -27.66 -0.60
N PHE A 7 5.67 -26.52 -0.62
CA PHE A 7 5.84 -25.65 0.55
C PHE A 7 4.98 -24.38 0.49
N LEU A 8 4.16 -24.21 -0.54
CA LEU A 8 3.37 -22.97 -0.72
C LEU A 8 2.33 -22.82 0.39
N GLU A 9 1.63 -23.89 0.75
CA GLU A 9 0.62 -23.88 1.81
C GLU A 9 1.25 -23.55 3.17
N VAL A 10 2.33 -24.25 3.53
CA VAL A 10 3.10 -24.01 4.75
C VAL A 10 3.65 -22.59 4.76
N GLY A 11 4.12 -22.09 3.62
CA GLY A 11 4.59 -20.72 3.46
C GLY A 11 3.50 -19.67 3.74
N ARG A 12 2.28 -19.86 3.23
CA ARG A 12 1.16 -18.95 3.52
C ARG A 12 0.79 -18.96 4.99
N GLN A 13 0.70 -20.14 5.59
CA GLN A 13 0.40 -20.29 7.02
C GLN A 13 1.46 -19.61 7.88
N ALA A 14 2.74 -19.78 7.54
CA ALA A 14 3.84 -19.11 8.24
C ALA A 14 3.75 -17.58 8.11
N ILE A 15 3.51 -17.05 6.91
CA ILE A 15 3.33 -15.60 6.70
C ILE A 15 2.13 -15.10 7.51
N ALA A 16 0.99 -15.77 7.43
CA ALA A 16 -0.21 -15.37 8.16
C ALA A 16 0.01 -15.39 9.68
N ALA A 17 0.59 -16.47 10.21
CA ALA A 17 0.90 -16.59 11.63
C ALA A 17 1.88 -15.51 12.09
N SER A 18 2.89 -15.18 11.29
CA SER A 18 3.85 -14.13 11.60
C SER A 18 3.24 -12.73 11.58
N LEU A 19 2.31 -12.43 10.67
CA LEU A 19 1.74 -11.09 10.54
C LEU A 19 0.62 -10.83 11.54
N ILE A 20 -0.22 -11.83 11.83
CA ILE A 20 -1.36 -11.68 12.74
C ILE A 20 -0.90 -11.31 14.15
N THR A 21 0.25 -11.80 14.60
CA THR A 21 0.80 -11.44 15.93
C THR A 21 1.21 -9.98 16.06
N PHE A 22 1.36 -9.25 14.95
CA PHE A 22 1.63 -7.81 14.94
C PHE A 22 0.36 -6.98 14.76
N GLU A 23 -0.81 -7.59 14.54
CA GLU A 23 -2.08 -6.87 14.54
C GLU A 23 -2.53 -6.60 15.97
N ASP A 24 -2.03 -5.52 16.56
CA ASP A 24 -2.41 -5.11 17.90
C ASP A 24 -3.24 -3.82 17.84
N ALA A 25 -4.55 -3.97 18.00
CA ALA A 25 -5.51 -2.86 18.03
C ALA A 25 -5.35 -1.94 19.25
N GLN A 26 -4.67 -2.41 20.32
CA GLN A 26 -4.41 -1.66 21.54
C GLN A 26 -3.02 -1.03 21.58
N GLN A 27 -2.06 -1.53 20.82
CA GLN A 27 -0.83 -0.81 20.53
C GLN A 27 -1.17 0.41 19.70
N ARG A 28 -1.40 1.51 20.43
CA ARG A 28 -1.33 2.88 19.97
C ARG A 28 -0.22 2.96 18.94
N HIS A 29 -0.60 3.10 17.68
CA HIS A 29 0.31 3.14 16.54
C HIS A 29 1.61 3.81 16.93
N ARG A 30 2.68 3.00 16.94
CA ARG A 30 3.93 3.31 17.60
C ARG A 30 4.42 4.68 17.13
N GLU A 31 4.53 5.55 18.12
CA GLU A 31 5.32 6.78 18.17
C GLU A 31 4.85 7.98 17.34
N SER A 32 4.70 9.10 18.05
CA SER A 32 4.56 10.44 17.51
C SER A 32 5.63 10.72 16.46
N GLY A 33 5.26 10.78 15.18
CA GLY A 33 6.18 11.12 14.10
C GLY A 33 6.09 10.22 12.87
N ASP A 34 5.36 9.10 12.94
CA ASP A 34 5.26 8.17 11.80
C ASP A 34 4.49 8.75 10.59
N TRP A 35 4.86 8.34 9.38
CA TRP A 35 4.29 8.78 8.12
C TRP A 35 2.80 8.42 7.98
N TYR A 36 2.31 7.41 8.69
CA TYR A 36 0.86 7.11 8.81
C TYR A 36 0.08 8.31 9.37
N ARG A 37 0.61 8.96 10.41
CA ARG A 37 -0.02 10.14 11.02
C ARG A 37 -0.01 11.34 10.07
N PHE A 38 1.12 11.57 9.41
CA PHE A 38 1.22 12.66 8.45
C PHE A 38 0.25 12.48 7.28
N LEU A 39 0.19 11.26 6.71
CA LEU A 39 -0.69 10.92 5.61
C LEU A 39 -2.17 11.06 6.02
N SER A 40 -2.56 10.45 7.14
CA SER A 40 -3.95 10.52 7.63
C SER A 40 -4.41 11.95 7.86
N ASN A 41 -3.61 12.79 8.54
CA ASN A 41 -3.95 14.20 8.74
C ASN A 41 -4.21 14.90 7.40
N LYS A 42 -3.32 14.75 6.41
CA LYS A 42 -3.50 15.37 5.09
C LYS A 42 -4.75 14.88 4.36
N LEU A 43 -5.07 13.60 4.48
CA LEU A 43 -6.27 13.04 3.87
C LEU A 43 -7.55 13.53 4.58
N ILE A 44 -7.52 13.63 5.92
CA ILE A 44 -8.62 14.15 6.73
C ILE A 44 -8.86 15.63 6.42
N ASP A 45 -7.81 16.47 6.42
CA ASP A 45 -7.89 17.89 6.06
C ASP A 45 -8.59 18.06 4.70
N ASN A 46 -8.21 17.25 3.70
CA ASN A 46 -8.83 17.31 2.38
C ASN A 46 -10.31 16.92 2.39
N VAL A 47 -10.70 15.92 3.18
CA VAL A 47 -12.11 15.52 3.30
C VAL A 47 -12.94 16.59 4.03
N GLU A 48 -12.38 17.23 5.06
CA GLU A 48 -13.02 18.35 5.77
C GLU A 48 -13.13 19.60 4.88
N ASP A 49 -12.12 19.89 4.07
CA ASP A 49 -12.10 20.95 3.05
C ASP A 49 -13.05 20.65 1.86
N GLY A 50 -13.70 19.49 1.85
CA GLY A 50 -14.60 19.08 0.76
C GLY A 50 -13.89 18.71 -0.54
N LYS A 51 -12.57 18.50 -0.51
CA LYS A 51 -11.80 18.02 -1.67
C LYS A 51 -12.08 16.54 -1.89
N SER A 52 -12.41 16.18 -3.13
CA SER A 52 -12.82 14.82 -3.50
C SER A 52 -11.91 14.15 -4.53
N ALA A 53 -10.66 14.61 -4.65
CA ALA A 53 -9.73 14.02 -5.61
C ALA A 53 -9.47 12.54 -5.25
N PRO A 54 -9.55 11.61 -6.21
CA PRO A 54 -9.26 10.21 -5.96
C PRO A 54 -7.82 10.02 -5.46
N PHE A 55 -7.66 9.29 -4.36
CA PHE A 55 -6.36 8.90 -3.82
C PHE A 55 -6.27 7.38 -3.78
N THR A 56 -5.25 6.82 -4.42
CA THR A 56 -5.06 5.37 -4.49
C THR A 56 -3.71 4.98 -3.90
N ILE A 57 -3.74 4.05 -2.96
CA ILE A 57 -2.58 3.38 -2.38
C ILE A 57 -2.45 2.01 -3.05
N LEU A 58 -1.31 1.75 -3.64
CA LEU A 58 -0.95 0.43 -4.15
C LEU A 58 0.08 -0.17 -3.19
N THR A 59 -0.21 -1.35 -2.63
CA THR A 59 0.68 -2.00 -1.67
C THR A 59 0.97 -3.44 -2.07
N PHE A 60 2.20 -3.87 -1.82
CA PHE A 60 2.61 -5.27 -1.93
C PHE A 60 2.58 -5.98 -0.57
N ASN A 61 2.28 -5.25 0.50
CA ASN A 61 2.21 -5.80 1.84
C ASN A 61 0.92 -6.61 2.00
N TYR A 62 1.05 -7.75 2.70
CA TYR A 62 -0.09 -8.59 3.05
C TYR A 62 -0.81 -8.10 4.32
N ASP A 63 -0.10 -7.36 5.18
CA ASP A 63 -0.67 -6.83 6.42
C ASP A 63 -1.72 -5.75 6.12
N ARG A 64 -2.56 -5.48 7.12
CA ARG A 64 -3.70 -4.56 7.04
C ARG A 64 -3.51 -3.35 7.95
N SER A 65 -2.27 -3.09 8.39
CA SER A 65 -1.98 -2.09 9.41
C SER A 65 -2.30 -0.68 8.94
N LEU A 66 -2.00 -0.36 7.68
CA LEU A 66 -2.35 0.92 7.06
C LEU A 66 -3.88 1.08 6.91
N ASP A 67 -4.57 0.04 6.42
CA ASP A 67 -6.02 0.02 6.29
C ASP A 67 -6.71 0.28 7.64
N PHE A 68 -6.27 -0.44 8.67
CA PHE A 68 -6.79 -0.31 10.01
C PHE A 68 -6.48 1.07 10.62
N TYR A 69 -5.25 1.57 10.42
CA TYR A 69 -4.83 2.90 10.87
C TYR A 69 -5.72 3.98 10.27
N LEU A 70 -5.85 4.00 8.94
CA LEU A 70 -6.59 5.05 8.24
C LEU A 70 -8.06 5.01 8.65
N TYR A 71 -8.68 3.83 8.68
CA TYR A 71 -10.07 3.69 9.16
C TYR A 71 -10.25 4.27 10.56
N THR A 72 -9.37 3.90 11.48
CA THR A 72 -9.42 4.36 12.88
C THR A 72 -9.22 5.87 12.98
N ALA A 73 -8.24 6.42 12.27
CA ALA A 73 -7.95 7.85 12.26
C ALA A 73 -9.14 8.67 11.74
N PHE A 74 -9.73 8.25 10.62
CA PHE A 74 -10.89 8.94 10.04
C PHE A 74 -12.13 8.84 10.93
N ARG A 75 -12.43 7.66 11.49
CA ARG A 75 -13.55 7.47 12.43
C ARG A 75 -13.45 8.42 13.62
N HIS A 76 -12.25 8.56 14.19
CA HIS A 76 -12.01 9.43 15.34
C HIS A 76 -12.05 10.92 14.99
N ALA A 77 -11.46 11.32 13.86
CA ALA A 77 -11.42 12.73 13.45
C ALA A 77 -12.81 13.23 13.04
N LEU A 78 -13.51 12.47 12.18
CA LEU A 78 -14.79 12.87 11.61
C LEU A 78 -15.99 12.51 12.49
N ARG A 79 -15.81 11.67 13.52
CA ARG A 79 -16.88 11.17 14.41
C ARG A 79 -18.03 10.46 13.69
N ILE A 80 -17.72 9.80 12.57
CA ILE A 80 -18.65 9.00 11.76
C ILE A 80 -18.17 7.55 11.72
N ASP A 81 -19.07 6.59 11.54
CA ASP A 81 -18.73 5.17 11.48
C ASP A 81 -19.56 4.43 10.41
N GLY A 82 -19.21 3.17 10.14
CA GLY A 82 -19.98 2.27 9.27
C GLY A 82 -20.15 2.82 7.84
N ALA A 83 -21.39 2.79 7.34
CA ALA A 83 -21.69 3.16 5.95
C ALA A 83 -21.37 4.63 5.62
N GLU A 84 -21.58 5.55 6.58
CA GLU A 84 -21.30 6.97 6.38
C GLU A 84 -19.80 7.22 6.20
N LEU A 85 -18.98 6.56 7.01
CA LEU A 85 -17.53 6.59 6.86
C LEU A 85 -17.09 5.97 5.52
N GLY A 86 -17.72 4.87 5.10
CA GLY A 86 -17.48 4.26 3.80
C GLY A 86 -17.74 5.21 2.63
N VAL A 87 -18.80 6.02 2.70
CA VAL A 87 -19.10 7.05 1.68
C VAL A 87 -18.05 8.15 1.69
N LYS A 88 -17.62 8.63 2.87
CA LYS A 88 -16.56 9.66 2.95
C LYS A 88 -15.21 9.16 2.47
N LEU A 89 -14.93 7.87 2.66
CA LEU A 89 -13.72 7.20 2.20
C LEU A 89 -13.81 6.66 0.78
N SER A 90 -14.91 6.87 0.04
CA SER A 90 -15.09 6.27 -1.29
C SER A 90 -14.02 6.66 -2.31
N ASN A 91 -13.36 7.81 -2.10
CA ASN A 91 -12.27 8.30 -2.94
C ASN A 91 -10.89 7.78 -2.52
N LEU A 92 -10.79 7.16 -1.34
CA LEU A 92 -9.58 6.50 -0.85
C LEU A 92 -9.65 5.01 -1.22
N LYS A 93 -8.78 4.58 -2.14
CA LYS A 93 -8.69 3.18 -2.55
C LYS A 93 -7.35 2.59 -2.10
N ILE A 94 -7.38 1.46 -1.38
CA ILE A 94 -6.19 0.67 -1.05
C ILE A 94 -6.25 -0.63 -1.84
N ILE A 95 -5.22 -0.91 -2.65
CA ILE A 95 -5.14 -2.09 -3.51
C ILE A 95 -3.93 -2.93 -3.10
N HIS A 96 -4.21 -4.13 -2.57
CA HIS A 96 -3.17 -5.11 -2.23
C HIS A 96 -2.84 -6.00 -3.43
N LEU A 97 -1.71 -5.75 -4.08
CA LEU A 97 -1.32 -6.40 -5.34
C LEU A 97 -1.06 -7.90 -5.20
N HIS A 98 -0.67 -8.35 -4.01
CA HIS A 98 -0.48 -9.77 -3.67
C HIS A 98 -1.60 -10.30 -2.77
N GLY A 99 -2.73 -9.60 -2.68
CA GLY A 99 -3.76 -9.87 -1.69
C GLY A 99 -3.34 -9.44 -0.28
N SER A 100 -4.23 -9.62 0.67
CA SER A 100 -4.06 -9.26 2.08
C SER A 100 -4.36 -10.47 2.96
N LEU A 101 -4.07 -10.39 4.27
CA LEU A 101 -4.49 -11.41 5.22
C LEU A 101 -5.99 -11.71 5.10
N CYS A 102 -6.85 -10.70 5.06
CA CYS A 102 -8.30 -10.84 4.86
C CYS A 102 -8.90 -9.43 4.79
N ARG A 103 -10.20 -9.33 4.53
CA ARG A 103 -10.86 -8.02 4.61
C ARG A 103 -11.03 -7.61 6.07
N LEU A 104 -10.95 -6.31 6.35
CA LEU A 104 -11.47 -5.77 7.60
C LEU A 104 -13.01 -5.73 7.54
N PRO A 105 -13.72 -5.83 8.68
CA PRO A 105 -15.19 -5.91 8.67
C PRO A 105 -15.90 -4.74 7.98
N TRP A 106 -15.29 -3.55 8.02
CA TRP A 106 -15.83 -2.35 7.38
C TRP A 106 -15.62 -2.32 5.86
N GLN A 107 -14.70 -3.12 5.33
CA GLN A 107 -14.44 -3.16 3.90
C GLN A 107 -15.60 -3.86 3.18
N VAL A 108 -15.94 -3.42 1.98
CA VAL A 108 -16.94 -4.06 1.11
C VAL A 108 -16.22 -4.97 0.09
N GLY A 109 -16.83 -6.09 -0.28
CA GLY A 109 -16.23 -7.06 -1.23
C GLY A 109 -16.49 -8.52 -0.87
N GLU A 110 -15.99 -9.41 -1.73
CA GLU A 110 -16.10 -10.86 -1.57
C GLU A 110 -14.97 -11.43 -0.71
N GLY A 111 -15.21 -12.60 -0.13
CA GLY A 111 -14.24 -13.30 0.70
C GLY A 111 -14.31 -12.94 2.19
N PRO A 112 -13.52 -13.65 3.00
CA PRO A 112 -13.63 -13.60 4.45
C PRO A 112 -13.21 -12.23 5.00
N ALA A 113 -13.92 -11.82 6.06
CA ALA A 113 -13.57 -10.68 6.87
C ALA A 113 -13.18 -11.15 8.28
N ARG A 114 -12.22 -10.45 8.88
CA ARG A 114 -11.73 -10.74 10.23
C ARG A 114 -11.40 -9.43 10.94
N ASP A 115 -11.74 -9.34 12.21
CA ASP A 115 -11.34 -8.23 13.07
C ASP A 115 -9.82 -8.05 13.10
N TYR A 116 -9.35 -6.83 13.32
CA TYR A 116 -7.92 -6.57 13.45
C TYR A 116 -7.43 -7.08 14.81
N GLY A 117 -6.45 -7.99 14.79
CA GLY A 117 -5.92 -8.62 16.00
C GLY A 117 -6.64 -9.88 16.49
N ASP A 118 -7.63 -10.39 15.74
CA ASP A 118 -8.21 -11.70 16.03
C ASP A 118 -7.21 -12.82 15.67
N THR A 119 -6.76 -13.57 16.68
CA THR A 119 -5.76 -14.63 16.57
C THR A 119 -6.35 -16.05 16.63
N ASN A 120 -7.68 -16.22 16.48
CA ASN A 120 -8.29 -17.55 16.51
C ASN A 120 -7.74 -18.48 15.40
N GLY A 121 -7.72 -19.80 15.62
CA GLY A 121 -7.21 -20.79 14.67
C GLY A 121 -7.92 -20.74 13.31
N ASP A 122 -9.24 -20.57 13.30
CA ASP A 122 -10.02 -20.41 12.06
C ASP A 122 -9.63 -19.12 11.33
N ALA A 123 -9.36 -18.06 12.08
CA ALA A 123 -8.89 -16.78 11.58
C ALA A 123 -7.51 -16.89 10.89
N LEU A 124 -6.62 -17.72 11.43
CA LEU A 124 -5.31 -18.00 10.83
C LEU A 124 -5.44 -18.76 9.51
N ILE A 125 -6.23 -19.84 9.47
CA ILE A 125 -6.45 -20.64 8.24
C ILE A 125 -7.08 -19.78 7.15
N THR A 126 -8.10 -19.03 7.53
CA THR A 126 -8.78 -18.07 6.66
C THR A 126 -7.80 -17.05 6.10
N SER A 127 -6.91 -16.53 6.94
CA SER A 127 -5.96 -15.51 6.52
C SER A 127 -4.88 -16.07 5.59
N ALA A 128 -4.39 -17.27 5.88
CA ALA A 128 -3.44 -17.97 5.04
C ALA A 128 -3.99 -18.21 3.63
N ASN A 129 -5.27 -18.62 3.51
CA ASN A 129 -5.90 -18.88 2.21
C ASN A 129 -6.10 -17.63 1.33
N ASN A 130 -6.14 -16.45 1.94
CA ASN A 130 -6.34 -15.19 1.22
C ASN A 130 -5.03 -14.57 0.71
N ILE A 131 -3.89 -14.97 1.27
CA ILE A 131 -2.56 -14.58 0.76
C ILE A 131 -2.37 -15.13 -0.65
N LYS A 132 -2.24 -14.25 -1.64
CA LYS A 132 -1.92 -14.63 -3.02
C LYS A 132 -0.40 -14.61 -3.18
N ILE A 133 0.17 -15.77 -3.44
CA ILE A 133 1.63 -15.85 -3.61
C ILE A 133 1.99 -15.18 -4.93
N ILE A 134 3.17 -14.59 -4.98
CA ILE A 134 3.75 -13.84 -6.11
C ILE A 134 3.46 -14.52 -7.47
N HIS A 135 3.52 -15.86 -7.59
CA HIS A 135 3.27 -16.57 -8.85
C HIS A 135 1.79 -16.64 -9.29
N GLU A 136 0.84 -16.43 -8.38
CA GLU A 136 -0.61 -16.46 -8.66
C GLU A 136 -1.12 -15.13 -9.20
N GLN A 137 -0.32 -14.08 -9.06
CA GLN A 137 -0.63 -12.74 -9.56
C GLN A 137 0.33 -12.39 -10.70
N ASN A 138 -0.24 -12.21 -11.89
CA ASN A 138 0.48 -11.73 -13.06
C ASN A 138 -0.12 -10.41 -13.55
N GLU A 139 0.55 -9.77 -14.50
CA GLU A 139 0.18 -8.44 -15.01
C GLU A 139 -1.22 -8.39 -15.65
N GLY A 140 -1.80 -9.55 -16.01
CA GLY A 140 -3.13 -9.67 -16.59
C GLY A 140 -4.26 -9.85 -15.57
N THR A 141 -3.96 -9.97 -14.28
CA THR A 141 -5.02 -10.10 -13.26
C THR A 141 -5.75 -8.78 -13.05
N GLU A 142 -7.01 -8.87 -12.62
CA GLU A 142 -7.88 -7.69 -12.46
C GLU A 142 -7.29 -6.67 -11.47
N VAL A 143 -6.62 -7.13 -10.42
CA VAL A 143 -5.96 -6.24 -9.46
C VAL A 143 -4.83 -5.43 -10.10
N PHE A 144 -4.03 -6.04 -10.99
CA PHE A 144 -2.96 -5.34 -11.71
C PHE A 144 -3.52 -4.41 -12.78
N LYS A 145 -4.61 -4.78 -13.47
CA LYS A 145 -5.31 -3.87 -14.39
C LYS A 145 -5.80 -2.61 -13.66
N GLN A 146 -6.39 -2.77 -12.48
CA GLN A 146 -6.83 -1.64 -11.65
C GLN A 146 -5.65 -0.78 -11.19
N ALA A 147 -4.53 -1.41 -10.82
CA ALA A 147 -3.31 -0.72 -10.44
C ALA A 147 -2.73 0.09 -11.61
N HIS A 148 -2.64 -0.49 -12.81
CA HIS A 148 -2.18 0.20 -14.01
C HIS A 148 -3.11 1.36 -14.40
N ALA A 149 -4.43 1.17 -14.30
CA ALA A 149 -5.39 2.25 -14.54
C ALA A 149 -5.22 3.41 -13.53
N ALA A 150 -4.99 3.10 -12.26
CA ALA A 150 -4.73 4.11 -11.23
C ALA A 150 -3.43 4.87 -11.49
N LEU A 151 -2.32 4.15 -11.76
CA LEU A 151 -1.04 4.76 -12.13
C LEU A 151 -1.17 5.66 -13.36
N ASN A 152 -1.99 5.26 -14.33
CA ASN A 152 -2.18 6.03 -15.54
C ASN A 152 -2.97 7.31 -15.36
N ARG A 153 -3.93 7.34 -14.43
CA ARG A 153 -4.72 8.53 -14.13
C ARG A 153 -4.07 9.42 -13.08
N ALA A 154 -3.08 8.91 -12.36
CA ALA A 154 -2.40 9.64 -11.30
C ALA A 154 -1.69 10.88 -11.87
N ALA A 155 -2.07 12.05 -11.36
CA ALA A 155 -1.34 13.29 -11.58
C ALA A 155 0.03 13.27 -10.87
N ARG A 156 0.15 12.48 -9.79
CA ARG A 156 1.36 12.34 -8.99
C ARG A 156 1.53 10.92 -8.49
N ILE A 157 2.75 10.40 -8.60
CA ILE A 157 3.13 9.06 -8.13
C ILE A 157 4.23 9.21 -7.09
N VAL A 158 4.04 8.57 -5.93
CA VAL A 158 5.01 8.55 -4.82
C VAL A 158 5.22 7.10 -4.37
N PHE A 159 6.46 6.63 -4.37
CA PHE A 159 6.86 5.34 -3.82
C PHE A 159 7.36 5.50 -2.38
N LEU A 160 6.82 4.72 -1.45
CA LEU A 160 7.16 4.75 -0.02
C LEU A 160 7.68 3.38 0.40
N GLY A 161 8.88 3.31 0.99
CA GLY A 161 9.48 2.07 1.47
C GLY A 161 9.68 1.00 0.39
N PHE A 162 9.78 1.40 -0.88
CA PHE A 162 9.78 0.48 -2.01
C PHE A 162 11.19 0.07 -2.42
N GLY A 163 11.52 -1.22 -2.32
CA GLY A 163 12.87 -1.75 -2.62
C GLY A 163 13.23 -1.89 -4.11
N PHE A 164 12.37 -1.46 -5.04
CA PHE A 164 12.60 -1.50 -6.49
C PHE A 164 13.10 -2.84 -7.08
N HIS A 165 12.75 -3.97 -6.45
CA HIS A 165 13.07 -5.29 -6.99
C HIS A 165 12.55 -5.43 -8.44
N ALA A 166 13.40 -5.95 -9.32
CA ALA A 166 13.14 -6.04 -10.76
C ALA A 166 11.78 -6.67 -11.09
N THR A 167 11.35 -7.70 -10.34
CA THR A 167 10.04 -8.34 -10.53
C THR A 167 8.86 -7.40 -10.24
N ASN A 168 8.91 -6.60 -9.16
CA ASN A 168 7.83 -5.68 -8.80
C ASN A 168 7.80 -4.49 -9.77
N VAL A 169 8.98 -3.96 -10.11
CA VAL A 169 9.12 -2.90 -11.11
C VAL A 169 8.59 -3.38 -12.46
N ARG A 170 8.96 -4.59 -12.90
CA ARG A 170 8.45 -5.21 -14.11
C ARG A 170 6.92 -5.33 -14.06
N ARG A 171 6.34 -5.85 -12.98
CA ARG A 171 4.87 -5.96 -12.87
C ARG A 171 4.13 -4.62 -12.95
N LEU A 172 4.74 -3.55 -12.45
CA LEU A 172 4.17 -2.21 -12.53
C LEU A 172 4.40 -1.54 -13.90
N LEU A 173 5.56 -1.76 -14.53
CA LEU A 173 6.01 -1.00 -15.71
C LEU A 173 6.05 -1.78 -17.03
N ALA A 174 6.21 -3.10 -17.01
CA ALA A 174 6.71 -3.88 -18.16
C ALA A 174 5.71 -4.12 -19.29
N GLY A 175 4.43 -3.81 -19.09
CA GLY A 175 3.52 -3.72 -20.23
C GLY A 175 3.56 -2.38 -20.97
N GLY A 176 4.50 -1.48 -20.64
CA GLY A 176 4.53 -0.14 -21.21
C GLY A 176 3.31 0.70 -20.82
N TRP A 177 2.57 0.26 -19.81
CA TRP A 177 1.33 0.90 -19.37
C TRP A 177 1.57 2.33 -18.93
N LEU A 178 2.72 2.61 -18.32
CA LEU A 178 3.12 3.93 -17.88
C LEU A 178 4.08 4.56 -18.90
N ASP A 179 3.58 5.50 -19.71
CA ASP A 179 4.43 6.30 -20.59
C ASP A 179 5.25 7.30 -19.77
N LEU A 180 6.44 6.87 -19.32
CA LEU A 180 7.36 7.69 -18.53
C LEU A 180 7.77 8.99 -19.25
N LYS A 181 7.72 9.05 -20.59
CA LYS A 181 8.08 10.27 -21.33
C LYS A 181 7.05 11.37 -21.14
N GLN A 182 5.77 11.00 -21.06
CA GLN A 182 4.65 11.94 -20.85
C GLN A 182 4.35 12.19 -19.37
N ARG A 183 5.07 11.54 -18.45
CA ARG A 183 4.88 11.74 -17.01
C ARG A 183 5.68 12.92 -16.48
N GLY A 184 5.08 13.59 -15.49
CA GLY A 184 5.80 14.47 -14.58
C GLY A 184 6.75 13.68 -13.68
N MET A 185 7.37 14.38 -12.74
CA MET A 185 8.31 13.76 -11.81
C MET A 185 7.60 12.79 -10.85
N ILE A 186 8.20 11.61 -10.70
CA ILE A 186 7.84 10.57 -9.73
C ILE A 186 8.72 10.78 -8.51
N TYR A 187 8.19 10.55 -7.31
CA TYR A 187 8.94 10.71 -6.06
C TYR A 187 9.11 9.37 -5.38
N ALA A 188 10.24 9.16 -4.71
CA ALA A 188 10.44 7.93 -3.96
C ALA A 188 11.33 8.13 -2.74
N SER A 189 11.00 7.42 -1.65
CA SER A 189 11.93 7.23 -0.53
C SER A 189 13.12 6.39 -0.98
N SER A 190 14.32 6.72 -0.50
CA SER A 190 15.57 6.04 -0.86
C SER A 190 16.36 5.56 0.36
N HIS A 191 15.69 5.44 1.51
CA HIS A 191 16.31 4.99 2.76
C HIS A 191 17.04 3.65 2.59
N GLY A 192 18.33 3.64 2.88
CA GLY A 192 19.17 2.43 2.84
C GLY A 192 19.67 2.05 1.45
N MET A 193 19.36 2.82 0.40
CA MET A 193 19.84 2.54 -0.95
C MET A 193 21.29 3.01 -1.15
N ILE A 194 22.13 2.16 -1.73
CA ILE A 194 23.48 2.56 -2.15
C ILE A 194 23.44 3.34 -3.47
N HIS A 195 24.54 4.03 -3.80
CA HIS A 195 24.63 4.83 -5.02
C HIS A 195 24.33 4.04 -6.31
N ALA A 196 24.82 2.81 -6.42
CA ALA A 196 24.58 1.95 -7.58
C ALA A 196 23.09 1.58 -7.74
N GLU A 197 22.39 1.33 -6.63
CA GLU A 197 20.95 1.04 -6.64
C GLU A 197 20.14 2.27 -7.06
N ARG A 198 20.52 3.45 -6.56
CA ARG A 198 19.88 4.72 -6.95
C ARG A 198 20.02 4.97 -8.44
N GLN A 199 21.24 4.85 -9.00
CA GLN A 199 21.46 4.99 -10.44
C GLN A 199 20.67 3.97 -11.26
N ALA A 200 20.59 2.71 -10.79
CA ALA A 200 19.81 1.68 -11.48
C ALA A 200 18.31 2.04 -11.51
N VAL A 201 17.77 2.55 -10.41
CA VAL A 201 16.37 3.02 -10.34
C VAL A 201 16.16 4.23 -11.24
N GLU A 202 17.02 5.25 -11.17
CA GLU A 202 16.93 6.44 -12.03
C GLU A 202 16.91 6.08 -13.51
N ARG A 203 17.80 5.19 -13.96
CA ARG A 203 17.82 4.68 -15.34
C ARG A 203 16.53 3.93 -15.69
N THR A 204 16.05 3.07 -14.80
CA THR A 204 14.80 2.31 -15.03
C THR A 204 13.60 3.24 -15.24
N PHE A 205 13.58 4.37 -14.57
CA PHE A 205 12.54 5.38 -14.68
C PHE A 205 12.87 6.52 -15.67
N SER A 206 13.85 6.34 -16.56
CA SER A 206 14.25 7.36 -17.55
C SER A 206 14.53 8.75 -16.94
N GLU A 207 15.16 8.76 -15.76
CA GLU A 207 15.49 9.97 -14.98
C GLU A 207 14.27 10.80 -14.54
N LYS A 208 13.07 10.23 -14.61
CA LYS A 208 11.81 10.86 -14.16
C LYS A 208 11.48 10.58 -12.71
N ILE A 209 12.37 9.93 -11.96
CA ILE A 209 12.20 9.64 -10.54
C ILE A 209 13.16 10.49 -9.71
N ILE A 210 12.64 11.16 -8.69
CA ILE A 210 13.38 11.97 -7.74
C ILE A 210 13.60 11.16 -6.48
N LEU A 211 14.89 10.94 -6.17
CA LEU A 211 15.39 10.31 -4.95
C LEU A 211 16.16 11.39 -4.15
N PRO A 212 15.50 12.18 -3.29
CA PRO A 212 16.03 13.48 -2.84
C PRO A 212 17.32 13.36 -2.01
N GLU A 213 17.48 12.34 -1.16
CA GLU A 213 18.72 12.10 -0.39
C GLU A 213 18.93 10.60 -0.09
N ALA A 214 20.18 10.17 0.20
CA ALA A 214 20.53 8.76 0.42
C ALA A 214 19.80 8.09 1.62
N HIS A 215 19.10 8.87 2.45
CA HIS A 215 18.41 8.39 3.65
C HIS A 215 16.97 8.89 3.80
N SER A 216 16.39 9.49 2.76
CA SER A 216 15.00 9.95 2.84
C SER A 216 14.05 8.79 3.13
N ASP A 217 13.48 8.79 4.33
CA ASP A 217 12.43 7.88 4.76
C ASP A 217 11.07 8.27 4.15
N CYS A 218 10.03 7.51 4.47
CA CYS A 218 8.67 7.75 4.00
C CYS A 218 8.13 9.12 4.42
N LEU A 219 8.44 9.58 5.65
CA LEU A 219 7.96 10.87 6.12
C LEU A 219 8.66 12.03 5.40
N GLY A 220 9.98 11.92 5.26
CA GLY A 220 10.84 12.89 4.59
C GLY A 220 10.41 13.12 3.16
N ILE A 221 10.11 12.06 2.39
CA ILE A 221 9.63 12.23 1.02
C ILE A 221 8.25 12.89 1.00
N LEU A 222 7.31 12.46 1.85
CA LEU A 222 5.95 13.01 1.87
C LEU A 222 5.91 14.52 2.21
N ARG A 223 6.84 15.00 3.05
CA ARG A 223 6.96 16.43 3.38
C ARG A 223 7.54 17.29 2.26
N ASN A 224 8.37 16.69 1.40
CA ASN A 224 9.12 17.40 0.36
C ASN A 224 8.51 17.28 -1.04
N VAL A 225 7.49 16.45 -1.21
CA VAL A 225 6.75 16.33 -2.47
C VAL A 225 5.92 17.61 -2.70
N PRO A 226 6.20 18.40 -3.75
CA PRO A 226 5.49 19.66 -3.98
C PRO A 226 4.00 19.45 -4.21
N GLY A 227 3.17 20.15 -3.45
CA GLY A 227 1.71 20.05 -3.53
C GLY A 227 1.16 18.67 -3.17
N PHE A 228 1.85 17.91 -2.32
CA PHE A 228 1.34 16.64 -1.81
C PHE A 228 0.03 16.87 -1.06
N LEU A 229 -1.06 16.36 -1.62
CA LEU A 229 -2.42 16.49 -1.06
C LEU A 229 -2.80 17.94 -0.74
N SER A 230 -2.27 18.92 -1.49
CA SER A 230 -2.55 20.35 -1.36
C SER A 230 -3.58 20.79 -2.39
#